data_AF-A0A0M3IQB2-F1
#
_entry.id   AF-A0A0M3IQB2-F1
#
_cell.length_a   1.000
_cell.length_b   1.000
_cell.length_c   1.000
_cell.angle_alpha   90.00
_cell.angle_beta   90.00
_cell.angle_gamma   90.00
#
_symmetry.space_group_name_H-M   'P 1'
#
loop_
_entity.id
_entity.type
_entity.pdbx_description
1 polymer ?
#
loop_
_entity_poly.entity_id
_entity_poly.type
_entity_poly.pdbx_seq_one_letter_code
_entity_poly.pdbx_strand_id
1 'polypeptide(L)'
;MFRNDTTPCSQPRRASRISNNTSKTVSTLQLIRLITVIPSGQEFEWERRALFDEVISDVQQFAVQMGVDIELLEPTVEPTEDEEMSTAIELLKKPASYLMCFLGDKYGECALPMDMRETEFDAIRTSAFEASNDVRLLDKYYELDKTRNPAEYRLRRIAIEPTERRKLIEVIQRGAKQVNISTDAKKKTKEMYKRGKKMRLIEMRTKCIHS
;
A
#
# COMPACT_ATOMS: atom_id res chain seq x y z
N MET A 1 18.35 47.85 -64.61
CA MET A 1 19.63 47.31 -65.13
C MET A 1 20.03 46.22 -64.16
N PHE A 2 20.25 44.95 -64.50
CA PHE A 2 20.20 44.19 -65.77
C PHE A 2 19.23 42.97 -65.54
N ARG A 3 18.68 42.13 -66.45
CA ARG A 3 19.22 41.30 -67.57
C ARG A 3 20.44 40.46 -67.14
N ASN A 4 20.61 39.16 -67.40
CA ASN A 4 19.82 38.09 -68.05
C ASN A 4 20.33 36.73 -67.42
N ASP A 5 20.07 35.48 -67.82
CA ASP A 5 19.45 34.88 -69.02
C ASP A 5 18.77 33.50 -68.71
N THR A 6 18.81 32.53 -69.64
CA THR A 6 18.06 31.25 -69.71
C THR A 6 18.65 29.97 -69.06
N THR A 7 17.75 28.98 -68.93
CA THR A 7 17.88 27.49 -68.89
C THR A 7 18.59 26.86 -70.11
N PRO A 8 18.67 25.50 -70.29
CA PRO A 8 18.72 24.34 -69.35
C PRO A 8 19.87 23.32 -69.68
N CYS A 9 20.00 22.23 -68.91
CA CYS A 9 20.62 20.97 -69.38
C CYS A 9 19.93 19.74 -68.75
N SER A 10 20.07 18.53 -69.33
CA SER A 10 19.28 17.35 -68.93
C SER A 10 19.95 15.99 -69.23
N GLN A 11 19.38 14.92 -68.65
CA GLN A 11 19.65 13.47 -68.88
C GLN A 11 20.91 12.87 -68.19
N PRO A 12 20.97 11.51 -68.00
CA PRO A 12 19.88 10.63 -67.54
C PRO A 12 20.29 9.55 -66.51
N ARG A 13 19.26 8.96 -65.86
CA ARG A 13 19.19 7.57 -65.34
C ARG A 13 20.44 6.93 -64.70
N ARG A 14 20.36 6.69 -63.38
CA ARG A 14 20.64 5.34 -62.85
C ARG A 14 19.52 4.92 -61.90
N ALA A 15 18.80 3.86 -62.25
CA ALA A 15 17.79 3.27 -61.38
C ALA A 15 18.41 2.19 -60.50
N SER A 16 18.29 2.31 -59.19
CA SER A 16 18.56 1.24 -58.22
C SER A 16 17.35 1.11 -57.29
N ARG A 17 16.29 0.50 -57.82
CA ARG A 17 15.02 0.24 -57.12
C ARG A 17 15.19 -0.91 -56.13
N ILE A 18 15.50 -0.60 -54.88
CA ILE A 18 15.18 -1.50 -53.76
C ILE A 18 14.18 -0.77 -52.85
N SER A 19 12.93 -1.23 -52.91
CA SER A 19 11.94 -0.90 -51.90
C SER A 19 12.31 -1.61 -50.61
N ASN A 20 12.35 -0.86 -49.51
CA ASN A 20 11.85 -1.38 -48.24
C ASN A 20 10.77 -0.43 -47.76
N ASN A 21 9.57 -0.59 -48.31
CA ASN A 21 8.35 -0.16 -47.64
C ASN A 21 8.19 -0.99 -46.35
N THR A 22 8.93 -0.63 -45.30
CA THR A 22 8.51 -0.94 -43.94
C THR A 22 7.26 -0.12 -43.69
N SER A 23 6.12 -0.68 -44.05
CA SER A 23 4.83 -0.29 -43.51
C SER A 23 4.94 -0.50 -42.00
N LYS A 24 5.38 0.55 -41.29
CA LYS A 24 5.22 0.64 -39.84
C LYS A 24 3.71 0.64 -39.61
N THR A 25 3.18 -0.56 -39.39
CA THR A 25 1.93 -0.74 -38.67
C THR A 25 2.05 0.14 -37.45
N VAL A 26 1.21 1.17 -37.36
CA VAL A 26 1.14 2.01 -36.16
C VAL A 26 0.53 1.12 -35.09
N SER A 27 1.39 0.38 -34.41
CA SER A 27 1.05 -0.46 -33.28
C SER A 27 0.53 0.46 -32.20
N THR A 28 -0.80 0.53 -32.08
CA THR A 28 -1.49 1.25 -31.02
C THR A 28 -0.97 0.72 -29.70
N LEU A 29 -0.14 1.52 -29.02
CA LEU A 29 0.44 1.14 -27.72
C LEU A 29 -0.69 0.77 -26.77
N GLN A 30 -0.50 -0.31 -26.02
CA GLN A 30 -1.50 -0.70 -25.02
C GLN A 30 -1.36 0.24 -23.84
N LEU A 31 -2.32 1.15 -23.68
CA LEU A 31 -2.36 2.07 -22.55
C LEU A 31 -2.75 1.31 -21.28
N ILE A 32 -1.81 1.25 -20.34
CA ILE A 32 -2.01 0.76 -18.98
C ILE A 32 -2.05 1.98 -18.04
N ARG A 33 -2.91 1.94 -17.02
CA ARG A 33 -2.93 2.95 -15.95
C ARG A 33 -2.33 2.39 -14.68
N LEU A 34 -1.43 3.14 -14.07
CA LEU A 34 -0.92 2.87 -12.74
C LEU A 34 -1.44 3.96 -11.80
N ILE A 35 -2.50 3.63 -11.07
CA ILE A 35 -3.05 4.49 -10.02
C ILE A 35 -2.19 4.26 -8.78
N THR A 36 -1.55 5.31 -8.27
CA THR A 36 -0.62 5.21 -7.14
C THR A 36 -1.15 6.02 -5.96
N VAL A 37 -1.64 5.32 -4.94
CA VAL A 37 -2.06 5.92 -3.66
C VAL A 37 -0.90 5.86 -2.68
N ILE A 38 -0.29 7.01 -2.40
CA ILE A 38 0.70 7.17 -1.32
C ILE A 38 0.12 8.15 -0.30
N PRO A 39 -0.12 7.76 0.96
CA PRO A 39 -0.59 8.69 1.97
C PRO A 39 0.38 9.85 2.18
N SER A 40 -0.14 11.01 2.61
CA SER A 40 0.65 12.21 2.93
C SER A 40 1.42 12.13 4.27
N GLY A 41 1.37 10.97 4.95
CA GLY A 41 2.08 10.73 6.20
C GLY A 41 3.60 10.73 6.02
N GLN A 42 4.32 11.34 6.98
CA GLN A 42 5.78 11.42 6.99
C GLN A 42 6.47 10.04 6.95
N GLU A 43 5.79 8.99 7.45
CA GLU A 43 6.27 7.61 7.40
C GLU A 43 6.45 7.04 5.99
N PHE A 44 5.93 7.70 4.94
CA PHE A 44 6.11 7.33 3.54
C PHE A 44 7.03 8.27 2.74
N GLU A 45 7.73 9.20 3.40
CA GLU A 45 8.62 10.16 2.72
C GLU A 45 9.72 9.49 1.88
N TRP A 46 10.24 8.35 2.34
CA TRP A 46 11.34 7.64 1.67
C TRP A 46 10.82 6.78 0.52
N GLU A 47 9.72 6.07 0.75
CA GLU A 47 8.96 5.29 -0.23
C GLU A 47 8.52 6.16 -1.40
N ARG A 48 8.02 7.37 -1.11
CA ARG A 48 7.62 8.38 -2.10
C ARG A 48 8.80 8.82 -2.96
N ARG A 49 9.93 9.20 -2.34
CA ARG A 49 11.17 9.58 -3.08
C ARG A 49 11.68 8.43 -3.94
N ALA A 50 11.95 7.27 -3.34
CA ALA A 50 12.45 6.11 -4.07
C ALA A 50 11.52 5.69 -5.23
N LEU A 51 10.20 5.79 -5.06
CA LEU A 51 9.27 5.53 -6.15
C LEU A 51 9.43 6.54 -7.30
N PHE A 52 9.29 7.84 -7.03
CA PHE A 52 9.26 8.86 -8.08
C PHE A 52 10.63 9.18 -8.69
N ASP A 53 11.70 9.17 -7.89
CA ASP A 53 13.06 9.52 -8.30
C ASP A 53 13.76 8.37 -9.04
N GLU A 54 13.50 7.12 -8.64
CA GLU A 54 14.17 5.92 -9.17
C GLU A 54 13.20 5.00 -9.94
N VAL A 55 12.20 4.42 -9.25
CA VAL A 55 11.42 3.27 -9.76
C VAL A 55 10.51 3.62 -10.95
N ILE A 56 9.85 4.79 -10.95
CA ILE A 56 8.93 5.16 -12.05
C ILE A 56 9.67 5.27 -13.39
N SER A 57 10.91 5.76 -13.39
CA SER A 57 11.76 5.86 -14.59
C SER A 57 12.03 4.48 -15.20
N ASP A 58 12.46 3.51 -14.37
CA ASP A 58 12.72 2.14 -14.80
C ASP A 58 11.45 1.43 -15.28
N VAL A 59 10.32 1.63 -14.58
CA VAL A 59 9.02 1.06 -14.94
C VAL A 59 8.52 1.60 -16.29
N GLN A 60 8.65 2.90 -16.54
CA GLN A 60 8.33 3.51 -17.83
C GLN A 60 9.26 3.00 -18.94
N GLN A 61 10.57 2.93 -18.69
CA GLN A 61 11.54 2.42 -19.68
C GLN A 61 11.28 0.95 -20.03
N PHE A 62 10.86 0.12 -19.08
CA PHE A 62 10.46 -1.27 -19.32
C PHE A 62 9.15 -1.35 -20.11
N ALA A 63 8.14 -0.53 -19.77
CA ALA A 63 6.87 -0.52 -20.47
C ALA A 63 7.00 -0.16 -21.97
N VAL A 64 7.82 0.84 -22.29
CA VAL A 64 8.11 1.24 -23.68
C VAL A 64 8.76 0.10 -24.47
N GLN A 65 9.65 -0.68 -23.85
CA GLN A 65 10.23 -1.89 -24.47
C GLN A 65 9.20 -2.97 -24.75
N MET A 66 8.14 -3.05 -23.93
CA MET A 66 7.02 -3.99 -24.08
C MET A 66 5.91 -3.50 -25.03
N GLY A 67 6.03 -2.30 -25.61
CA GLY A 67 4.97 -1.70 -26.46
C GLY A 67 3.75 -1.21 -25.67
N VAL A 68 3.95 -0.93 -24.38
CA VAL A 68 2.96 -0.43 -23.43
C VAL A 68 3.22 1.06 -23.17
N ASP A 69 2.15 1.83 -22.99
CA ASP A 69 2.20 3.20 -22.49
C ASP A 69 1.65 3.23 -21.04
N ILE A 70 2.21 4.06 -20.16
CA ILE A 70 1.82 4.12 -18.74
C ILE A 70 1.28 5.51 -18.36
N GLU A 71 -0.02 5.57 -18.11
CA GLU A 71 -0.71 6.68 -17.47
C GLU A 71 -0.53 6.55 -15.95
N LEU A 72 0.43 7.28 -15.37
CA LEU A 72 0.63 7.38 -13.92
C LEU A 72 -0.36 8.39 -13.34
N LEU A 73 -1.19 7.95 -12.40
CA LEU A 73 -2.18 8.80 -11.71
C LEU A 73 -1.92 8.76 -10.21
N GLU A 74 -1.46 9.88 -9.65
CA GLU A 74 -1.47 10.12 -8.21
C GLU A 74 -2.77 10.87 -7.85
N PRO A 75 -3.82 10.19 -7.34
CA PRO A 75 -4.82 10.90 -6.58
C PRO A 75 -4.17 11.47 -5.31
N THR A 76 -4.40 12.75 -5.04
CA THR A 76 -4.36 13.24 -3.66
C THR A 76 -5.26 12.34 -2.81
N VAL A 77 -4.81 11.95 -1.63
CA VAL A 77 -5.61 11.22 -0.64
C VAL A 77 -5.29 11.80 0.73
N GLU A 78 -6.04 12.83 1.13
CA GLU A 78 -6.04 13.31 2.50
C GLU A 78 -6.79 12.31 3.41
N PRO A 79 -6.34 12.10 4.65
CA PRO A 79 -6.84 11.02 5.54
C PRO A 79 -8.28 11.23 6.06
N THR A 80 -9.03 12.17 5.49
CA THR A 80 -10.36 12.61 5.92
C THR A 80 -11.44 12.50 4.84
N GLU A 81 -11.09 12.28 3.57
CA GLU A 81 -12.03 12.43 2.45
C GLU A 81 -12.37 11.09 1.76
N ASP A 82 -13.59 10.58 2.02
CA ASP A 82 -14.13 9.38 1.38
C ASP A 82 -14.29 9.53 -0.16
N GLU A 83 -14.27 10.76 -0.68
CA GLU A 83 -14.48 11.10 -2.10
C GLU A 83 -13.25 10.83 -3.00
N GLU A 84 -12.04 11.09 -2.50
CA GLU A 84 -10.79 10.83 -3.23
C GLU A 84 -10.56 9.31 -3.40
N MET A 85 -10.80 8.55 -2.33
CA MET A 85 -10.82 7.08 -2.37
C MET A 85 -11.88 6.54 -3.35
N SER A 86 -13.05 7.16 -3.39
CA SER A 86 -14.11 6.81 -4.34
C SER A 86 -13.66 7.04 -5.79
N THR A 87 -12.93 8.13 -6.05
CA THR A 87 -12.36 8.42 -7.38
C THR A 87 -11.28 7.41 -7.77
N ALA A 88 -10.40 7.00 -6.86
CA ALA A 88 -9.43 5.92 -7.11
C ALA A 88 -10.14 4.59 -7.47
N ILE A 89 -11.24 4.27 -6.79
CA ILE A 89 -12.09 3.10 -7.09
C ILE A 89 -12.77 3.24 -8.46
N GLU A 90 -13.22 4.43 -8.86
CA GLU A 90 -13.79 4.69 -10.19
C GLU A 90 -12.77 4.53 -11.32
N LEU A 91 -11.55 5.04 -11.12
CA LEU A 91 -10.44 4.86 -12.05
C LEU A 91 -10.08 3.38 -12.23
N LEU A 92 -10.09 2.60 -11.14
CA LEU A 92 -9.79 1.16 -11.17
C LEU A 92 -10.84 0.33 -11.93
N LYS A 93 -12.08 0.82 -12.11
CA LYS A 93 -13.10 0.17 -12.95
C LYS A 93 -12.78 0.25 -14.45
N LYS A 94 -11.88 1.15 -14.88
CA LYS A 94 -11.50 1.31 -16.31
C LYS A 94 -10.60 0.14 -16.75
N PRO A 95 -10.74 -0.39 -17.98
CA PRO A 95 -9.89 -1.49 -18.45
C PRO A 95 -8.40 -1.11 -18.47
N ALA A 96 -7.55 -2.11 -18.23
CA ALA A 96 -6.10 -2.00 -18.12
C ALA A 96 -5.61 -1.02 -17.01
N SER A 97 -6.36 -0.88 -15.92
CA SER A 97 -5.98 -0.04 -14.77
C SER A 97 -5.57 -0.91 -13.58
N TYR A 98 -4.48 -0.52 -12.91
CA TYR A 98 -3.92 -1.20 -11.75
C TYR A 98 -3.77 -0.20 -10.61
N LEU A 99 -3.94 -0.68 -9.37
CA LEU A 99 -3.77 0.12 -8.15
C LEU A 99 -2.52 -0.34 -7.40
N MET A 100 -1.61 0.59 -7.16
CA MET A 100 -0.51 0.47 -6.20
C MET A 100 -0.85 1.36 -4.99
N CYS A 101 -0.81 0.80 -3.79
CA CYS A 101 -1.20 1.50 -2.57
C CYS A 101 -0.20 1.21 -1.45
N PHE A 102 0.30 2.26 -0.81
CA PHE A 102 1.23 2.15 0.30
C PHE A 102 0.46 2.04 1.62
N LEU A 103 0.62 0.90 2.30
CA LEU A 103 -0.05 0.59 3.56
C LEU A 103 0.96 0.70 4.71
N GLY A 104 0.69 1.59 5.66
CA GLY A 104 1.53 1.83 6.83
C GLY A 104 1.22 0.91 8.01
N ASP A 105 1.91 1.10 9.13
CA ASP A 105 1.52 0.46 10.39
C ASP A 105 0.23 1.13 10.92
N LYS A 106 -0.82 0.32 11.18
CA LYS A 106 -2.05 0.79 11.84
C LYS A 106 -1.76 1.49 13.17
N TYR A 107 -0.63 1.16 13.80
CA TYR A 107 -0.12 1.74 15.03
C TYR A 107 1.24 2.45 14.84
N GLY A 108 1.44 3.06 13.67
CA GLY A 108 2.59 3.92 13.35
C GLY A 108 2.69 5.18 14.21
N GLU A 109 3.71 6.00 13.97
CA GLU A 109 4.02 7.19 14.79
C GLU A 109 3.26 8.45 14.35
N CYS A 110 2.73 8.47 13.12
CA CYS A 110 2.13 9.65 12.51
C CYS A 110 0.63 9.81 12.79
N ALA A 111 -0.12 8.72 12.81
CA ALA A 111 -1.58 8.70 12.76
C ALA A 111 -2.23 8.02 13.99
N LEU A 112 -3.50 8.35 14.23
CA LEU A 112 -4.38 7.61 15.13
C LEU A 112 -5.21 6.63 14.30
N PRO A 113 -5.43 5.38 14.74
CA PRO A 113 -6.36 4.47 14.07
C PRO A 113 -7.77 5.08 14.02
N MET A 114 -8.35 5.19 12.83
CA MET A 114 -9.73 5.69 12.66
C MET A 114 -10.77 4.69 13.19
N ASP A 115 -10.44 3.41 13.13
CA ASP A 115 -11.20 2.29 13.70
C ASP A 115 -10.28 1.29 14.41
N MET A 116 -10.84 0.54 15.36
CA MET A 116 -10.27 -0.65 16.00
C MET A 116 -11.41 -1.60 16.32
N ARG A 117 -11.21 -2.92 16.21
CA ARG A 117 -12.24 -3.89 16.65
C ARG A 117 -12.42 -3.85 18.17
N GLU A 118 -13.60 -4.18 18.68
CA GLU A 118 -13.87 -4.23 20.14
C GLU A 118 -12.80 -5.00 20.92
N THR A 119 -12.47 -6.21 20.47
CA THR A 119 -11.45 -7.09 21.08
C THR A 119 -10.00 -6.62 20.90
N GLU A 120 -9.76 -5.70 19.96
CA GLU A 120 -8.46 -5.11 19.64
C GLU A 120 -8.22 -3.87 20.52
N PHE A 121 -9.23 -3.02 20.65
CA PHE A 121 -9.26 -1.89 21.56
C PHE A 121 -9.18 -2.33 23.03
N ASP A 122 -9.98 -3.31 23.46
CA ASP A 122 -9.96 -3.79 24.85
C ASP A 122 -8.60 -4.41 25.23
N ALA A 123 -7.92 -5.07 24.30
CA ALA A 123 -6.57 -5.60 24.51
C ALA A 123 -5.53 -4.49 24.68
N ILE A 124 -5.59 -3.45 23.83
CA ILE A 124 -4.75 -2.24 23.93
C ILE A 124 -5.02 -1.50 25.24
N ARG A 125 -6.29 -1.32 25.61
CA ARG A 125 -6.74 -0.65 26.85
C ARG A 125 -6.29 -1.39 28.11
N THR A 126 -6.41 -2.71 28.12
CA THR A 126 -5.94 -3.57 29.23
C THR A 126 -4.44 -3.46 29.41
N SER A 127 -3.66 -3.61 28.32
CA SER A 127 -2.20 -3.49 28.35
C SER A 127 -1.74 -2.07 28.74
N ALA A 128 -2.42 -1.03 28.26
CA ALA A 128 -2.13 0.35 28.65
C ALA A 128 -2.36 0.60 30.16
N PHE A 129 -3.39 -0.02 30.74
CA PHE A 129 -3.68 0.01 32.17
C PHE A 129 -2.63 -0.77 32.99
N GLU A 130 -2.28 -2.00 32.58
CA GLU A 130 -1.21 -2.80 33.20
C GLU A 130 0.13 -2.05 33.21
N ALA A 131 0.43 -1.32 32.13
CA ALA A 131 1.61 -0.47 32.01
C ALA A 131 1.47 0.93 32.63
N SER A 132 0.45 1.16 33.49
CA SER A 132 0.21 2.39 34.26
C SER A 132 0.09 3.68 33.42
N ASN A 133 -0.42 3.59 32.19
CA ASN A 133 -0.68 4.76 31.33
C ASN A 133 -2.12 5.28 31.52
N ASP A 134 -2.37 6.52 31.08
CA ASP A 134 -3.69 7.14 31.23
C ASP A 134 -4.71 6.65 30.19
N VAL A 135 -5.34 5.51 30.49
CA VAL A 135 -6.40 4.90 29.65
C VAL A 135 -7.63 5.79 29.46
N ARG A 136 -7.81 6.85 30.26
CA ARG A 136 -8.91 7.80 30.06
C ARG A 136 -8.80 8.56 28.74
N LEU A 137 -7.60 8.64 28.15
CA LEU A 137 -7.41 9.19 26.80
C LEU A 137 -8.08 8.31 25.73
N LEU A 138 -8.06 6.99 25.87
CA LEU A 138 -8.76 6.06 24.98
C LEU A 138 -10.28 6.28 25.10
N ASP A 139 -10.79 6.28 26.33
CA ASP A 139 -12.24 6.45 26.63
C ASP A 139 -12.77 7.86 26.27
N LYS A 140 -11.89 8.86 26.19
CA LYS A 140 -12.20 10.24 25.78
C LYS A 140 -12.33 10.38 24.26
N TYR A 141 -11.45 9.73 23.50
CA TYR A 141 -11.34 9.93 22.05
C TYR A 141 -11.93 8.82 21.17
N TYR A 142 -12.22 7.65 21.73
CA TYR A 142 -12.89 6.55 21.01
C TYR A 142 -14.30 6.29 21.51
N GLU A 143 -15.17 5.79 20.65
CA GLU A 143 -16.54 5.35 20.98
C GLU A 143 -16.90 4.05 20.26
N LEU A 144 -17.69 3.20 20.92
CA LEU A 144 -18.05 1.87 20.41
C LEU A 144 -19.24 1.95 19.44
N ASP A 145 -18.96 1.84 18.15
CA ASP A 145 -19.95 1.72 17.07
C ASP A 145 -20.50 0.29 17.02
N LYS A 146 -21.66 0.10 17.65
CA LYS A 146 -22.42 -1.17 17.68
C LYS A 146 -23.28 -1.39 16.43
N THR A 147 -23.24 -0.49 15.44
CA THR A 147 -23.97 -0.69 14.18
C THR A 147 -23.21 -1.60 13.21
N ARG A 148 -21.90 -1.73 13.41
CA ARG A 148 -21.02 -2.64 12.66
C ARG A 148 -21.03 -4.06 13.24
N ASN A 149 -20.71 -5.04 12.39
CA ASN A 149 -20.54 -6.44 12.76
C ASN A 149 -19.23 -6.98 12.16
N PRO A 150 -18.17 -7.24 12.96
CA PRO A 150 -18.11 -7.08 14.42
C PRO A 150 -18.23 -5.62 14.87
N ALA A 151 -18.47 -5.39 16.17
CA ALA A 151 -18.48 -4.06 16.74
C ALA A 151 -17.06 -3.45 16.77
N GLU A 152 -16.98 -2.13 16.56
CA GLU A 152 -15.72 -1.42 16.37
C GLU A 152 -15.70 -0.12 17.18
N TYR A 153 -14.58 0.16 17.86
CA TYR A 153 -14.30 1.48 18.40
C TYR A 153 -13.83 2.41 17.28
N ARG A 154 -14.42 3.59 17.19
CA ARG A 154 -14.09 4.60 16.17
C ARG A 154 -13.55 5.87 16.82
N LEU A 155 -12.60 6.52 16.16
CA LEU A 155 -12.07 7.81 16.59
C LEU A 155 -13.16 8.88 16.44
N ARG A 156 -13.48 9.59 17.51
CA ARG A 156 -14.50 10.66 17.52
C ARG A 156 -14.06 11.81 16.64
N ARG A 157 -15.01 12.37 15.87
CA ARG A 157 -14.81 13.57 15.03
C ARG A 157 -14.77 14.86 15.88
N ILE A 158 -13.84 14.93 16.82
CA ILE A 158 -13.59 16.06 17.73
C ILE A 158 -12.13 16.53 17.62
N ALA A 159 -11.89 17.82 17.89
CA ALA A 159 -10.54 18.35 17.93
C ALA A 159 -9.71 17.66 19.04
N ILE A 160 -8.48 17.28 18.71
CA ILE A 160 -7.53 16.63 19.63
C ILE A 160 -6.35 17.57 19.84
N GLU A 161 -6.15 18.02 21.08
CA GLU A 161 -5.00 18.84 21.45
C GLU A 161 -3.69 18.15 21.04
N PRO A 162 -2.72 18.82 20.37
CA PRO A 162 -1.51 18.16 19.87
C PRO A 162 -0.71 17.41 20.94
N THR A 163 -0.77 17.88 22.19
CA THR A 163 -0.12 17.23 23.34
C THR A 163 -0.87 15.98 23.81
N GLU A 164 -2.19 15.94 23.72
CA GLU A 164 -3.00 14.74 23.98
C GLU A 164 -2.94 13.76 22.81
N ARG A 165 -2.93 14.23 21.55
CA ARG A 165 -2.76 13.40 20.35
C ARG A 165 -1.48 12.57 20.44
N ARG A 166 -0.35 13.19 20.82
CA ARG A 166 0.93 12.47 21.00
C ARG A 166 0.84 11.41 22.11
N LYS A 167 0.29 11.76 23.28
CA LYS A 167 0.09 10.80 24.38
C LYS A 167 -0.82 9.64 23.98
N LEU A 168 -1.89 9.90 23.24
CA LEU A 168 -2.82 8.87 22.77
C LEU A 168 -2.16 7.93 21.77
N ILE A 169 -1.34 8.44 20.84
CA ILE A 169 -0.49 7.60 19.97
C ILE A 169 0.45 6.74 20.81
N GLU A 170 1.21 7.33 21.75
CA GLU A 170 2.12 6.57 22.62
C GLU A 170 1.41 5.46 23.42
N VAL A 171 0.21 5.74 23.96
CA VAL A 171 -0.61 4.77 24.69
C VAL A 171 -1.03 3.61 23.79
N ILE A 172 -1.58 3.92 22.61
CA ILE A 172 -2.02 2.92 21.63
C ILE A 172 -0.84 2.06 21.16
N GLN A 173 0.29 2.69 20.84
CA GLN A 173 1.50 1.99 20.41
C GLN A 173 2.05 1.02 21.47
N ARG A 174 2.20 1.48 22.71
CA ARG A 174 2.70 0.65 23.81
C ARG A 174 1.78 -0.55 24.04
N GLY A 175 0.46 -0.31 24.00
CA GLY A 175 -0.56 -1.36 24.08
C GLY A 175 -0.45 -2.37 22.94
N ALA A 176 -0.48 -1.92 21.68
CA ALA A 176 -0.42 -2.79 20.52
C ALA A 176 0.88 -3.63 20.47
N LYS A 177 2.03 -3.02 20.78
CA LYS A 177 3.34 -3.71 20.84
C LYS A 177 3.34 -4.82 21.92
N GLN A 178 2.77 -4.58 23.10
CA GLN A 178 2.62 -5.60 24.15
C GLN A 178 1.62 -6.71 23.79
N VAL A 179 0.47 -6.36 23.19
CA VAL A 179 -0.55 -7.32 22.74
C VAL A 179 0.07 -8.32 21.76
N ASN A 180 0.84 -7.84 20.77
CA ASN A 180 1.54 -8.65 19.77
C ASN A 180 2.60 -9.58 20.39
N ILE A 181 3.40 -9.10 21.35
CA ILE A 181 4.34 -9.93 22.10
C ILE A 181 3.58 -11.06 22.84
N SER A 182 2.43 -10.74 23.44
CA SER A 182 1.61 -11.73 24.16
C SER A 182 1.02 -12.81 23.24
N THR A 183 0.60 -12.45 22.01
CA THR A 183 -0.01 -13.40 21.07
C THR A 183 1.03 -14.32 20.46
N ASP A 184 2.23 -13.82 20.14
CA ASP A 184 3.35 -14.65 19.67
C ASP A 184 3.89 -15.60 20.75
N ALA A 185 3.95 -15.16 22.02
CA ALA A 185 4.25 -16.04 23.13
C ALA A 185 3.20 -17.17 23.25
N LYS A 186 1.91 -16.82 23.22
CA LYS A 186 0.79 -17.80 23.24
C LYS A 186 0.84 -18.75 22.03
N LYS A 187 1.27 -18.29 20.86
CA LYS A 187 1.44 -19.08 19.62
C LYS A 187 2.60 -20.09 19.75
N LYS A 188 3.78 -19.63 20.17
CA LYS A 188 4.97 -20.47 20.41
C LYS A 188 4.70 -21.56 21.46
N THR A 189 4.04 -21.24 22.57
CA THR A 189 3.67 -22.22 23.60
C THR A 189 2.67 -23.26 23.09
N LYS A 190 1.67 -22.85 22.27
CA LYS A 190 0.75 -23.79 21.61
C LYS A 190 1.48 -24.73 20.64
N GLU A 191 2.49 -24.26 19.92
CA GLU A 191 3.32 -25.13 19.07
C GLU A 191 4.20 -26.09 19.87
N MET A 192 4.88 -25.62 20.92
CA MET A 192 5.66 -26.51 21.80
C MET A 192 4.78 -27.61 22.41
N TYR A 193 3.57 -27.28 22.87
CA TYR A 193 2.63 -28.27 23.40
C TYR A 193 2.19 -29.29 22.33
N LYS A 194 1.90 -28.84 21.10
CA LYS A 194 1.61 -29.74 19.96
C LYS A 194 2.79 -30.66 19.64
N ARG A 195 4.03 -30.15 19.58
CA ARG A 195 5.25 -30.93 19.33
C ARG A 195 5.50 -31.95 20.44
N GLY A 196 5.42 -31.55 21.71
CA GLY A 196 5.58 -32.43 22.87
C GLY A 196 4.51 -33.54 22.94
N LYS A 197 3.25 -33.23 22.61
CA LYS A 197 2.18 -34.23 22.55
C LYS A 197 2.36 -35.21 21.38
N LYS A 198 2.90 -34.76 20.23
CA LYS A 198 3.30 -35.64 19.12
C LYS A 198 4.45 -36.57 19.50
N MET A 199 5.47 -36.08 20.20
CA MET A 199 6.59 -36.89 20.70
C MET A 199 6.12 -38.03 21.61
N ARG A 200 5.32 -37.73 22.65
CA ARG A 200 4.79 -38.76 23.56
C ARG A 200 3.92 -39.81 22.86
N LEU A 201 3.17 -39.42 21.82
CA LEU A 201 2.35 -40.35 21.04
C LEU A 201 3.20 -41.32 20.18
N ILE A 202 4.36 -40.87 19.68
CA ILE A 202 5.33 -41.73 18.99
C ILE A 202 5.98 -42.69 20.00
N GLU A 203 6.41 -42.19 21.15
CA GLU A 203 7.08 -42.97 22.20
C GLU A 203 6.19 -44.06 22.81
N MET A 204 4.88 -43.80 22.97
CA MET A 204 3.93 -44.85 23.37
C MET A 204 3.76 -45.91 22.29
N ARG A 205 3.70 -45.52 21.00
CA ARG A 205 3.53 -46.48 19.90
C ARG A 205 4.73 -47.40 19.72
N THR A 206 5.97 -46.94 19.91
CA THR A 206 7.16 -47.82 19.82
C THR A 206 7.26 -48.81 20.98
N LYS A 207 6.79 -48.44 22.18
CA LYS A 207 6.76 -49.34 23.35
C LYS A 207 5.72 -50.46 23.20
N CYS A 208 4.55 -50.18 22.61
CA CYS A 208 3.51 -51.19 22.35
C CYS A 208 3.81 -52.15 21.16
N ILE A 209 5.00 -52.10 20.56
CA ILE A 209 5.42 -52.98 19.45
C ILE A 209 6.48 -54.02 19.91
N HIS A 210 6.92 -53.94 21.18
CA HIS A 210 7.97 -54.80 21.75
C HIS A 210 7.50 -55.49 23.04
N SER A 211 6.25 -56.00 23.05
CA SER A 211 5.65 -56.81 24.11
C SER A 211 4.55 -57.69 23.54
#